data_AF-A0A1F8ZJ28-F1
#
_entry.id   AF-A0A1F8ZJ28-F1
#
_cell.length_a   1.000
_cell.length_b   1.000
_cell.length_c   1.000
_cell.angle_alpha   90.00
_cell.angle_beta   90.00
_cell.angle_gamma   90.00
#
_symmetry.space_group_name_H-M   'P 1'
#
loop_
_entity.id
_entity.type
_entity.pdbx_description
1 polymer ?
#
loop_
_entity_poly.entity_id
_entity_poly.type
_entity_poly.pdbx_seq_one_letter_code
_entity_poly.pdbx_strand_id
1 'polypeptide(L)' 'MRAHGDTVVGNSIEQAVQRTVRLARVAELAHLALLHGEPRYLSADELETFSADERFPARGWEYFVSRLGKRGS' A
#
# COMPACT_ATOMS: atom_id res chain seq x y z
N MET A 1 -13.07 1.56 7.86
CA MET A 1 -14.10 1.82 8.89
C MET A 1 -14.32 3.32 9.02
N ARG A 2 -15.53 3.79 8.73
CA ARG A 2 -15.84 5.23 8.73
C ARG A 2 -15.51 5.85 10.10
N ALA A 3 -14.72 6.92 10.09
CA ALA A 3 -14.27 7.65 11.29
C ALA A 3 -13.50 6.82 12.34
N HIS A 4 -12.89 5.69 11.94
CA HIS A 4 -12.09 4.87 12.86
C HIS A 4 -10.71 4.51 12.30
N GLY A 5 -10.65 4.09 11.04
CA GLY A 5 -9.40 3.69 10.39
C GLY A 5 -9.61 2.66 9.30
N ASP A 6 -8.53 2.03 8.86
CA ASP A 6 -8.53 1.11 7.73
C ASP A 6 -8.49 -0.36 8.18
N THR A 7 -9.10 -1.21 7.35
CA THR A 7 -9.01 -2.67 7.50
C THR A 7 -8.42 -3.23 6.22
N VAL A 8 -7.31 -3.96 6.34
CA VAL A 8 -6.60 -4.55 5.21
C VAL A 8 -6.58 -6.06 5.36
N VAL A 9 -6.90 -6.76 4.27
CA VAL A 9 -6.93 -8.23 4.20
C VAL A 9 -5.98 -8.73 3.10
N GLY A 10 -5.50 -9.96 3.26
CA GLY A 10 -4.65 -10.65 2.31
C GLY A 10 -4.69 -12.17 2.51
N ASN A 11 -4.20 -12.90 1.52
CA ASN A 11 -4.05 -14.36 1.54
C ASN A 11 -2.84 -14.81 2.37
N SER A 12 -2.01 -13.88 2.83
CA SER A 12 -0.91 -14.10 3.77
C SER A 12 -0.63 -12.84 4.61
N ILE A 13 0.15 -12.98 5.69
CA ILE A 13 0.57 -11.85 6.53
C ILE A 13 1.41 -10.86 5.71
N GLU A 14 2.35 -11.35 4.91
CA GLU A 14 3.21 -10.54 4.05
C GLU A 14 2.39 -9.71 3.07
N GLN A 15 1.36 -10.30 2.46
CA GLN A 15 0.47 -9.58 1.55
C GLN A 15 -0.34 -8.51 2.29
N ALA A 16 -0.88 -8.82 3.47
CA ALA A 16 -1.64 -7.86 4.27
C ALA A 16 -0.75 -6.68 4.72
N VAL A 17 0.49 -6.95 5.13
CA VAL A 17 1.47 -5.92 5.50
C VAL A 17 1.83 -5.05 4.30
N GLN A 18 2.13 -5.65 3.14
CA GLN A 18 2.47 -4.89 1.94
C GLN A 18 1.31 -4.01 1.47
N ARG A 19 0.07 -4.54 1.48
CA ARG A 19 -1.14 -3.77 1.16
C ARG A 19 -1.37 -2.63 2.13
N THR A 20 -1.08 -2.82 3.42
CA THR A 20 -1.17 -1.76 4.44
C THR A 20 -0.20 -0.63 4.14
N VAL A 21 1.06 -0.94 3.83
CA VAL A 21 2.06 0.08 3.46
C VAL A 21 1.66 0.84 2.19
N ARG A 22 1.16 0.13 1.18
CA ARG A 22 0.69 0.75 -0.06
C ARG A 22 -0.52 1.66 0.18
N LEU A 23 -1.49 1.20 0.98
CA LEU A 23 -2.67 1.99 1.33
C LEU A 23 -2.27 3.30 2.01
N ALA A 24 -1.38 3.24 3.01
CA ALA A 24 -0.87 4.43 3.68
C ALA A 24 -0.21 5.41 2.71
N ARG A 25 0.62 4.90 1.78
CA ARG A 25 1.29 5.75 0.79
C ARG A 25 0.32 6.37 -0.22
N VAL A 26 -0.66 5.61 -0.69
CA VAL A 26 -1.68 6.13 -1.62
C VAL A 26 -2.57 7.16 -0.93
N ALA A 27 -2.96 6.93 0.33
CA ALA A 27 -3.73 7.89 1.11
C ALA A 27 -2.97 9.21 1.31
N GLU A 28 -1.68 9.14 1.62
CA GLU A 28 -0.82 10.32 1.71
C GLU A 28 -0.75 11.08 0.37
N LEU A 29 -0.51 10.37 -0.74
CA LEU A 29 -0.48 10.99 -2.07
C LEU A 29 -1.82 11.61 -2.47
N ALA A 30 -2.93 10.93 -2.19
CA ALA A 30 -4.27 11.44 -2.46
C ALA A 30 -4.55 12.71 -1.64
N HIS A 31 -4.18 12.71 -0.36
CA HIS A 31 -4.28 13.88 0.50
C HIS A 31 -3.49 15.06 -0.08
N LEU A 32 -2.23 14.86 -0.44
CA LEU A 32 -1.38 15.91 -1.02
C LEU A 32 -1.90 16.40 -2.36
N ALA A 33 -2.37 15.51 -3.23
CA ALA A 33 -2.91 15.88 -4.54
C ALA A 33 -4.17 16.75 -4.41
N LEU A 34 -5.05 16.42 -3.46
CA LEU A 34 -6.27 17.19 -3.19
C LEU A 34 -5.98 18.63 -2.75
N LEU A 35 -4.83 18.91 -2.13
CA LEU A 35 -4.41 20.28 -1.81
C LEU A 35 -4.17 21.13 -3.07
N HIS A 36 -3.98 20.50 -4.23
CA HIS A 36 -3.72 21.15 -5.51
C HIS A 36 -4.95 21.12 -6.47
N GLY A 37 -6.10 20.64 -6.00
CA GLY A 37 -7.32 20.50 -6.80
C GLY A 37 -7.72 19.03 -7.00
N GLU A 38 -8.58 18.77 -7.98
CA GLU A 38 -9.10 17.41 -8.20
C GLU A 38 -8.03 16.52 -8.87
N PRO A 39 -7.62 15.40 -8.23
CA PRO A 39 -6.68 14.46 -8.83
C PRO A 39 -7.30 13.73 -10.02
N ARG A 40 -6.47 13.39 -11.02
CA ARG A 40 -6.86 12.44 -12.06
C ARG A 40 -6.68 11.01 -11.54
N TYR A 41 -7.78 10.35 -11.19
CA TYR A 41 -7.78 8.96 -10.75
C TYR A 41 -7.53 7.99 -11.91
N LEU A 42 -7.16 6.76 -11.56
CA LEU A 42 -7.07 5.65 -12.50
C LEU A 42 -8.46 5.30 -13.04
N SER A 43 -8.52 4.92 -14.31
CA SER A 43 -9.68 4.25 -14.88
C SER A 43 -9.82 2.83 -14.32
N ALA A 44 -10.98 2.19 -14.55
CA ALA A 44 -11.20 0.80 -14.15
C ALA A 44 -10.18 -0.16 -14.81
N ASP A 45 -9.91 0.03 -16.11
CA ASP A 45 -8.98 -0.81 -16.88
C ASP A 45 -7.53 -0.64 -16.41
N GLU A 46 -7.14 0.59 -16.06
CA GLU A 46 -5.82 0.89 -15.49
C GLU A 46 -5.67 0.24 -14.11
N LEU A 47 -6.72 0.29 -13.29
CA LEU A 47 -6.73 -0.34 -11.96
C LEU A 47 -6.63 -1.86 -12.04
N GLU A 48 -7.36 -2.50 -12.97
CA GLU A 48 -7.32 -3.95 -13.16
C GLU A 48 -5.92 -4.42 -13.56
N THR A 49 -5.30 -3.73 -14.52
CA THR A 49 -3.91 -4.00 -14.95
C THR A 49 -2.93 -3.89 -13.78
N PHE A 50 -3.07 -2.85 -12.95
CA PHE A 50 -2.18 -2.62 -11.81
C PHE A 50 -2.37 -3.66 -10.70
N SER A 51 -3.61 -4.14 -10.48
CA SER A 51 -3.93 -5.15 -9.48
C SER A 51 -3.34 -6.53 -9.78
N ALA A 52 -3.18 -6.86 -11.07
CA ALA A 52 -2.66 -8.15 -11.53
C ALA A 52 -1.14 -8.34 -11.32
N ASP A 53 -0.44 -7.28 -10.92
CA ASP A 53 1.01 -7.22 -10.74
C ASP A 53 1.46 -7.47 -9.28
N GLU A 54 0.54 -7.87 -8.38
CA GLU A 54 0.82 -8.28 -6.98
C GLU A 54 1.67 -9.56 -6.83
N ARG A 55 2.40 -10.00 -7.86
CA ARG A 55 2.91 -11.37 -7.98
C ARG A 55 4.01 -11.77 -6.98
N PHE A 56 4.61 -10.82 -6.23
CA PHE A 56 5.75 -11.13 -5.34
C PHE A 56 5.78 -10.32 -4.03
N PRO A 57 4.91 -10.63 -3.04
CA PRO A 57 4.96 -9.99 -1.73
C PRO A 57 6.26 -10.26 -0.94
N ALA A 58 6.94 -11.38 -1.23
CA ALA A 58 8.17 -11.81 -0.57
C ALA A 58 9.28 -10.74 -0.59
N ARG A 59 9.51 -10.07 -1.72
CA ARG A 59 10.59 -9.06 -1.84
C ARG A 59 10.33 -7.83 -0.97
N GLY A 60 9.07 -7.39 -0.89
CA GLY A 60 8.69 -6.27 -0.03
C GLY A 60 8.85 -6.63 1.44
N TRP A 61 8.45 -7.85 1.80
CA TRP A 61 8.60 -8.38 3.16
C TRP A 61 10.06 -8.46 3.61
N GLU A 62 10.93 -9.07 2.80
CA GLU A 62 12.37 -9.18 3.08
C GLU A 62 13.02 -7.81 3.32
N TYR A 63 12.66 -6.82 2.51
CA TYR A 63 13.11 -5.44 2.70
C TYR A 63 12.72 -4.90 4.08
N PHE A 64 11.46 -5.02 4.49
CA PHE A 64 11.00 -4.52 5.80
C PHE A 64 11.64 -5.27 6.96
N VAL A 65 11.75 -6.60 6.88
CA VAL A 65 12.43 -7.42 7.90
C VAL A 65 13.89 -7.00 8.05
N SER A 66 14.61 -6.77 6.94
CA SER A 66 16.01 -6.34 6.98
C SER A 66 16.23 -4.99 7.68
N ARG A 67 15.19 -4.14 7.74
CA ARG A 67 15.23 -2.83 8.39
C ARG A 67 14.98 -2.93 9.90
N LEU A 68 14.27 -3.96 10.37
CA LEU A 68 14.02 -4.18 11.79
C LEU A 68 15.28 -4.61 12.54
N GLY A 69 16.12 -5.45 11.92
CA GLY A 69 17.38 -5.93 12.50
C GLY A 69 18.49 -4.88 12.65
N LYS A 70 18.38 -3.72 12.00
CA LYS A 70 19.40 -2.65 12.03
C LYS A 70 19.18 -1.59 13.12
N ARG A 71 18.14 -1.72 13.94
CA ARG A 71 17.78 -0.75 14.99
C ARG A 71 18.25 -1.14 16.40
N GLY A 72 18.96 -2.26 16.54
CA GLY A 72 19.38 -2.84 17.82
C GLY A 72 20.88 -3.07 17.99
N SER A 73 21.74 -2.43 17.19
CA SER A 73 23.20 -2.46 17.34
C SER A 73 23.75 -1.05 17.54
#